data_AF-A0A444R688-F1
#
_entry.id   AF-A0A444R688-F1
#
_cell.length_a   1.000
_cell.length_b   1.000
_cell.length_c   1.000
_cell.angle_alpha   90.00
_cell.angle_beta   90.00
_cell.angle_gamma   90.00
#
_symmetry.space_group_name_H-M   'P 1'
#
loop_
_entity.id
_entity.type
_entity.pdbx_description
1 polymer ?
#
loop_
_entity_poly.entity_id
_entity_poly.type
_entity_poly.pdbx_seq_one_letter_code
_entity_poly.pdbx_strand_id
1 'polypeptide(L)'
;MPYFQYPDEFPLSSLPPLIRDAVIEAQQITQAPLGLVAASALGAVSLVCQNLIDVCRLNTLRGPVSLFLLTLAESGERKTAVDKLLMEPLYQQEMLLYSRHKNELTTWKNKEELLKAQKKALLSKLNKELRKGADESETLRQL
;
A
#
# COMPACT_ATOMS: atom_id res chain seq x y z
N MET A 1 -44.56 9.45 12.83
CA MET A 1 -43.74 8.38 12.21
C MET A 1 -42.88 9.04 11.15
N PRO A 2 -41.54 9.04 11.25
CA PRO A 2 -40.73 9.53 10.14
C PRO A 2 -40.84 8.49 9.00
N TYR A 3 -41.20 8.97 7.81
CA TYR A 3 -41.19 8.17 6.60
C TYR A 3 -39.73 7.72 6.35
N PHE A 4 -39.45 6.43 6.51
CA PHE A 4 -38.28 5.82 5.90
C PHE A 4 -38.51 5.89 4.39
N GLN A 5 -37.94 6.91 3.75
CA GLN A 5 -37.84 6.96 2.30
C GLN A 5 -36.94 5.78 1.89
N TYR A 6 -37.48 4.85 1.10
CA TYR A 6 -36.65 3.81 0.49
C TYR A 6 -35.50 4.51 -0.24
N PRO A 7 -34.24 4.07 -0.06
CA PRO A 7 -33.14 4.74 -0.73
C PRO A 7 -33.38 4.65 -2.23
N ASP A 8 -33.25 5.80 -2.92
CA ASP A 8 -33.18 5.82 -4.37
C ASP A 8 -32.13 4.80 -4.84
N GLU A 9 -32.41 4.10 -5.94
CA GLU A 9 -31.45 3.15 -6.53
C GLU A 9 -30.07 3.80 -6.65
N PHE A 10 -29.02 3.00 -6.43
CA PHE A 10 -27.65 3.51 -6.51
C PHE A 10 -27.42 4.19 -7.89
N PRO A 11 -26.91 5.44 -7.94
CA PRO A 11 -26.89 6.24 -9.16
C PRO A 11 -25.75 5.82 -10.10
N LEU A 12 -25.90 4.67 -10.75
CA LEU A 12 -24.92 4.10 -11.68
C LEU A 12 -24.58 5.06 -12.84
N SER A 13 -25.54 5.87 -13.28
CA SER A 13 -25.35 6.84 -14.37
C SER A 13 -24.36 7.95 -14.02
N SER A 14 -24.12 8.21 -12.73
CA SER A 14 -23.14 9.21 -12.26
C SER A 14 -21.70 8.70 -12.31
N LEU A 15 -21.48 7.39 -12.47
CA LEU A 15 -20.14 6.83 -12.59
C LEU A 15 -19.59 7.03 -14.01
N PRO A 16 -18.28 7.32 -14.16
CA PRO A 16 -17.62 7.29 -15.46
C PRO A 16 -17.86 5.94 -16.16
N PRO A 17 -18.06 5.88 -17.49
CA PRO A 17 -18.47 4.67 -18.19
C PRO A 17 -17.61 3.44 -17.87
N LEU A 18 -16.29 3.59 -17.87
CA LEU A 18 -15.37 2.49 -17.56
C LEU A 18 -15.59 1.90 -16.15
N ILE A 19 -15.77 2.76 -15.15
CA ILE A 19 -16.00 2.32 -13.76
C ILE A 19 -17.41 1.74 -13.62
N ARG A 20 -18.40 2.37 -14.25
CA ARG A 20 -19.79 1.92 -14.25
C ARG A 20 -19.90 0.50 -14.80
N ASP A 21 -19.30 0.25 -15.96
CA ASP A 21 -19.42 -1.04 -16.64
C ASP A 21 -18.71 -2.14 -15.83
N ALA A 22 -17.57 -1.84 -15.21
CA ALA A 22 -16.90 -2.75 -14.27
C ALA A 22 -17.73 -3.05 -13.01
N VAL A 23 -18.43 -2.04 -12.46
CA VAL A 23 -19.35 -2.22 -11.32
C VAL A 23 -20.53 -3.11 -11.71
N ILE A 24 -21.11 -2.91 -12.90
CA ILE A 24 -22.21 -3.74 -13.41
C ILE A 24 -21.75 -5.19 -13.56
N GLU A 25 -20.60 -5.43 -14.18
CA GLU A 25 -20.06 -6.78 -14.35
C GLU A 25 -19.76 -7.46 -13.01
N ALA A 26 -19.09 -6.76 -12.09
CA ALA A 26 -18.81 -7.29 -10.75
C ALA A 26 -20.10 -7.56 -9.96
N GLN A 27 -21.14 -6.73 -10.13
CA GLN A 27 -22.45 -6.98 -9.54
C GLN A 27 -23.12 -8.23 -10.14
N GLN A 28 -23.04 -8.43 -11.45
CA GLN A 28 -23.58 -9.62 -12.11
C GLN A 28 -22.84 -10.90 -11.66
N ILE A 29 -21.54 -10.84 -11.42
CA ILE A 29 -20.75 -11.98 -10.94
C ILE A 29 -21.08 -12.30 -9.48
N THR A 30 -21.11 -11.28 -8.62
CA THR A 30 -21.17 -11.47 -7.16
C THR A 30 -22.60 -11.48 -6.60
N GLN A 31 -23.55 -10.91 -7.35
CA GLN A 31 -24.93 -10.64 -6.94
C GLN A 31 -25.03 -9.75 -5.69
N ALA A 32 -23.97 -8.98 -5.37
CA ALA A 32 -23.95 -8.08 -4.22
C ALA A 32 -24.73 -6.78 -4.51
N PRO A 33 -25.17 -6.04 -3.48
CA PRO A 33 -25.79 -4.73 -3.67
C PRO A 33 -24.89 -3.75 -4.43
N LEU A 34 -25.46 -3.00 -5.39
CA LEU A 34 -24.70 -2.09 -6.26
C LEU A 34 -23.85 -1.07 -5.51
N GLY A 35 -24.38 -0.48 -4.43
CA GLY A 35 -23.64 0.48 -3.62
C GLY A 35 -22.39 -0.12 -2.95
N LEU A 36 -22.46 -1.39 -2.56
CA LEU A 36 -21.32 -2.13 -2.01
C LEU A 36 -20.26 -2.38 -3.09
N VAL A 37 -20.69 -2.82 -4.29
CA VAL A 37 -19.78 -3.03 -5.43
C VAL A 37 -19.10 -1.73 -5.86
N ALA A 38 -19.88 -0.66 -5.98
CA ALA A 38 -19.35 0.65 -6.35
C ALA A 38 -18.39 1.20 -5.30
N ALA A 39 -18.68 1.03 -4.00
CA ALA A 39 -17.76 1.42 -2.95
C ALA A 39 -16.42 0.67 -3.07
N SER A 40 -16.45 -0.64 -3.29
CA SER A 40 -15.22 -1.42 -3.48
C SER A 40 -14.42 -0.96 -4.72
N ALA A 41 -15.10 -0.73 -5.85
CA ALA A 41 -14.48 -0.23 -7.07
C ALA A 41 -13.84 1.16 -6.89
N LEU A 42 -14.55 2.09 -6.24
CA LEU A 42 -14.02 3.41 -5.92
C LEU A 42 -12.84 3.34 -4.95
N GLY A 43 -12.86 2.39 -4.02
CA GLY A 43 -11.72 2.10 -3.14
C GLY A 43 -10.48 1.68 -3.92
N ALA A 44 -10.63 0.78 -4.90
CA ALA A 44 -9.52 0.33 -5.75
C ALA A 44 -8.95 1.50 -6.58
N VAL A 45 -9.83 2.30 -7.20
CA VAL A 45 -9.42 3.49 -7.98
C VAL A 45 -8.71 4.51 -7.10
N SER A 46 -9.26 4.81 -5.92
CA SER A 46 -8.63 5.69 -4.94
C SER A 46 -7.22 5.22 -4.59
N LEU A 47 -7.03 3.93 -4.31
CA LEU A 47 -5.74 3.37 -3.93
C LEU A 47 -4.70 3.51 -5.05
N VAL A 48 -5.08 3.26 -6.30
CA VAL A 48 -4.18 3.38 -7.46
C VAL A 48 -3.83 4.84 -7.75
N CYS A 49 -4.80 5.74 -7.62
CA CYS A 49 -4.64 7.14 -8.06
C CYS A 49 -4.09 8.09 -6.98
N GLN A 50 -4.20 7.76 -5.69
CA GLN A 50 -3.89 8.72 -4.61
C GLN A 50 -2.45 9.24 -4.62
N ASN A 51 -1.47 8.47 -5.12
CA ASN A 51 -0.07 8.90 -5.24
C ASN A 51 0.24 9.64 -6.56
N LEU A 52 -0.73 9.71 -7.48
CA LEU A 52 -0.54 10.25 -8.82
C LEU A 52 -1.31 11.55 -9.05
N ILE A 53 -2.44 11.73 -8.34
CA ILE A 53 -3.40 12.79 -8.64
C ILE A 53 -3.77 13.54 -7.35
N ASP A 54 -3.60 14.85 -7.40
CA ASP A 54 -4.21 15.78 -6.45
C ASP A 54 -5.43 16.45 -7.07
N VAL A 55 -6.42 16.74 -6.24
CA VAL A 55 -7.59 17.56 -6.59
C VAL A 55 -7.61 18.86 -5.80
N CYS A 56 -8.08 19.93 -6.44
CA CYS A 56 -8.31 21.21 -5.80
C CYS A 56 -9.77 21.33 -5.38
N ARG A 57 -10.00 21.65 -4.11
CA ARG A 57 -11.31 21.85 -3.50
C ARG A 57 -11.34 23.26 -2.91
N LEU A 58 -12.50 23.91 -2.92
CA LEU A 58 -12.66 25.25 -2.34
C LEU A 58 -11.58 26.25 -2.81
N ASN A 59 -11.17 26.15 -4.08
CA ASN A 59 -10.15 26.94 -4.78
C ASN A 59 -8.70 26.87 -4.25
N THR A 60 -8.48 26.58 -2.98
CA THR A 60 -7.14 26.60 -2.37
C THR A 60 -6.76 25.29 -1.69
N LEU A 61 -7.73 24.42 -1.38
CA LEU A 61 -7.49 23.18 -0.66
C LEU A 61 -7.12 22.07 -1.64
N ARG A 62 -5.82 21.88 -1.86
CA ARG A 62 -5.26 20.80 -2.65
C ARG A 62 -4.95 19.58 -1.78
N GLY A 63 -5.28 18.39 -2.27
CA GLY A 63 -4.91 17.13 -1.61
C GLY A 63 -5.18 15.92 -2.50
N PRO A 64 -4.80 14.72 -2.03
CA PRO A 64 -4.91 13.51 -2.84
C PRO A 64 -6.36 13.10 -3.05
N VAL A 65 -6.59 12.24 -4.04
CA VAL A 65 -7.89 11.61 -4.32
C VAL A 65 -8.25 10.46 -3.35
N SER A 66 -7.63 10.42 -2.17
CA SER A 66 -7.88 9.38 -1.18
C SER A 66 -9.34 9.40 -0.68
N LEU A 67 -10.01 8.26 -0.78
CA LEU A 67 -11.35 8.03 -0.28
C LEU A 67 -11.32 7.14 0.97
N PHE A 68 -12.12 7.49 1.97
CA PHE A 68 -12.41 6.63 3.12
C PHE A 68 -13.83 6.11 2.97
N LEU A 69 -13.97 4.81 2.74
CA LEU A 69 -15.24 4.16 2.43
C LEU A 69 -15.63 3.19 3.55
N LEU A 70 -16.84 3.33 4.05
CA LEU A 70 -17.43 2.45 5.05
C LEU A 70 -18.73 1.88 4.50
N THR A 71 -18.78 0.56 4.36
CA THR A 71 -19.97 -0.15 3.89
C THR A 71 -20.60 -0.91 5.05
N LEU A 72 -21.84 -0.56 5.41
CA LEU A 72 -22.65 -1.30 6.36
C LEU A 72 -23.48 -2.34 5.58
N ALA A 73 -23.24 -3.62 5.85
CA ALA A 73 -24.00 -4.70 5.22
C ALA A 73 -24.07 -5.91 6.16
N GLU A 74 -25.12 -6.71 6.04
CA GLU A 74 -25.30 -7.92 6.84
C GLU A 74 -24.30 -9.02 6.48
N SER A 75 -24.13 -10.01 7.37
CA SER A 75 -23.31 -11.18 7.05
C SER A 75 -23.91 -11.93 5.86
N GLY A 76 -23.08 -12.33 4.89
CA GLY A 76 -23.55 -12.99 3.67
C GLY A 76 -23.73 -12.08 2.45
N GLU A 77 -23.71 -10.76 2.63
CA GLU A 77 -23.84 -9.73 1.57
C GLU A 77 -22.64 -9.63 0.60
N ARG A 78 -21.83 -10.69 0.51
CA ARG A 78 -20.73 -10.85 -0.45
C ARG A 78 -19.67 -9.73 -0.42
N LYS A 79 -19.61 -8.90 0.63
CA LYS A 79 -18.56 -7.89 0.92
C LYS A 79 -17.17 -8.36 0.51
N THR A 80 -16.69 -9.44 1.15
CA THR A 80 -15.35 -9.98 0.92
C THR A 80 -15.16 -10.57 -0.48
N ALA A 81 -16.22 -11.07 -1.12
CA ALA A 81 -16.13 -11.61 -2.47
C ALA A 81 -15.94 -10.49 -3.50
N VAL A 82 -16.68 -9.39 -3.36
CA VAL A 82 -16.54 -8.18 -4.16
C VAL A 82 -15.17 -7.56 -3.98
N ASP A 83 -14.73 -7.35 -2.73
CA ASP A 83 -13.43 -6.77 -2.45
C ASP A 83 -12.31 -7.61 -3.06
N LYS A 84 -12.36 -8.94 -2.91
CA LYS A 84 -11.38 -9.84 -3.53
C LYS A 84 -11.37 -9.72 -5.05
N LEU A 85 -12.53 -9.68 -5.69
CA LEU A 85 -12.63 -9.60 -7.15
C LEU A 85 -12.01 -8.31 -7.68
N LEU A 86 -12.35 -7.17 -7.09
CA LEU A 86 -11.92 -5.85 -7.58
C LEU A 86 -10.51 -5.46 -7.13
N MET A 87 -10.07 -5.94 -5.96
CA MET A 87 -8.75 -5.64 -5.41
C MET A 87 -7.70 -6.70 -5.75
N GLU A 88 -8.05 -7.81 -6.41
CA GLU A 88 -7.10 -8.89 -6.74
C GLU A 88 -5.80 -8.38 -7.39
N PRO A 89 -5.82 -7.51 -8.41
CA PRO A 89 -4.59 -7.00 -9.01
C PRO A 89 -3.71 -6.26 -8.01
N LEU A 90 -4.31 -5.57 -7.04
CA LEU A 90 -3.59 -4.82 -6.00
C LEU A 90 -2.94 -5.78 -4.99
N TYR A 91 -3.65 -6.82 -4.57
CA TYR A 91 -3.08 -7.85 -3.69
C TYR A 91 -1.93 -8.61 -4.36
N GLN A 92 -2.04 -8.88 -5.67
CA GLN A 92 -0.95 -9.48 -6.44
C GLN A 92 0.29 -8.56 -6.47
N GLN A 93 0.10 -7.27 -6.71
CA GLN A 93 1.21 -6.30 -6.68
C GLN A 93 1.82 -6.19 -5.27
N GLU A 94 1.00 -6.13 -4.23
CA GLU A 94 1.48 -6.10 -2.84
C GLU A 94 2.33 -7.35 -2.51
N MET A 95 1.89 -8.54 -2.93
CA MET A 95 2.64 -9.78 -2.72
C MET A 95 4.02 -9.76 -3.40
N LEU A 96 4.10 -9.25 -4.64
CA LEU A 96 5.36 -9.10 -5.38
C LEU A 96 6.30 -8.11 -4.68
N LEU A 97 5.78 -6.94 -4.29
CA LEU A 97 6.53 -5.92 -3.57
C LEU A 97 7.05 -6.44 -2.23
N TYR A 98 6.20 -7.14 -1.47
CA TYR A 98 6.58 -7.73 -0.19
C TYR A 98 7.68 -8.77 -0.34
N SER A 99 7.57 -9.65 -1.34
CA SER A 99 8.58 -10.68 -1.62
C SER A 99 9.92 -10.06 -2.01
N ARG A 100 9.90 -9.02 -2.85
CA ARG A 100 11.10 -8.24 -3.20
C ARG A 100 11.72 -7.59 -1.97
N HIS A 101 10.90 -6.89 -1.17
CA HIS A 101 11.36 -6.21 0.03
C HIS A 101 12.00 -7.17 1.02
N LYS A 102 11.41 -8.37 1.22
CA LYS A 102 11.96 -9.40 2.10
C LYS A 102 13.37 -9.85 1.68
N ASN A 103 13.60 -10.00 0.38
CA ASN A 103 14.90 -10.38 -0.16
C ASN A 103 15.94 -9.25 -0.02
N GLU A 104 15.53 -8.02 -0.31
CA GLU A 104 16.36 -6.83 -0.13
C GLU A 104 16.74 -6.63 1.33
N LEU A 105 15.80 -6.80 2.26
CA LEU A 105 16.03 -6.69 3.70
C LEU A 105 17.02 -7.74 4.20
N THR A 106 16.92 -8.99 3.73
CA THR A 106 17.85 -10.06 4.10
C THR A 106 19.27 -9.73 3.62
N THR A 107 19.39 -9.29 2.37
CA THR A 107 20.68 -8.88 1.79
C THR A 107 21.29 -7.70 2.56
N TRP A 108 20.45 -6.72 2.90
CA TRP A 108 20.86 -5.55 3.67
C TRP A 108 21.35 -5.95 5.07
N LYS A 109 20.63 -6.82 5.79
CA LYS A 109 21.05 -7.33 7.11
C LYS A 109 22.40 -8.04 7.06
N ASN A 110 22.62 -8.90 6.06
CA ASN A 110 23.91 -9.59 5.89
C ASN A 110 25.06 -8.61 5.64
N LYS A 111 24.83 -7.58 4.81
CA LYS A 111 25.81 -6.51 4.58
C LYS A 111 26.08 -5.71 5.85
N GLU A 112 25.04 -5.39 6.61
CA GLU A 112 25.15 -4.68 7.88
C GLU A 112 25.98 -5.47 8.90
N GLU A 113 25.73 -6.77 9.04
CA GLU A 113 26.51 -7.66 9.92
C GLU A 113 27.98 -7.76 9.49
N LEU A 114 28.24 -7.90 8.18
CA LEU A 114 29.60 -7.93 7.65
C LEU A 114 30.34 -6.62 7.95
N LEU A 115 29.70 -5.47 7.68
CA LEU A 115 30.28 -4.15 7.97
C LEU A 115 30.55 -3.97 9.47
N LYS A 116 29.63 -4.41 10.34
CA LYS A 116 29.83 -4.40 11.79
C LYS A 116 31.04 -5.27 12.20
N ALA A 117 31.18 -6.46 11.62
CA ALA A 117 32.31 -7.35 11.89
C ALA A 117 33.64 -6.74 11.41
N GLN A 118 33.68 -6.18 10.20
CA GLN A 118 34.85 -5.49 9.64
C GLN A 118 35.26 -4.29 10.52
N LYS A 119 34.30 -3.44 10.88
CA LYS A 119 34.54 -2.31 11.78
C LYS A 119 35.10 -2.77 13.13
N LYS A 120 34.55 -3.83 13.73
CA LYS A 120 35.04 -4.40 14.99
C LYS A 120 36.48 -4.92 14.86
N ALA A 121 36.81 -5.59 13.75
CA ALA A 121 38.15 -6.09 13.49
C ALA A 121 39.17 -4.95 13.34
N LEU A 122 38.83 -3.91 12.56
CA LEU A 122 39.67 -2.71 12.40
C LEU A 122 39.90 -1.98 13.72
N LEU A 123 38.84 -1.78 14.52
CA LEU A 123 38.98 -1.19 15.86
C LEU A 123 39.85 -2.05 16.79
N SER A 124 39.78 -3.38 16.69
CA SER A 124 40.65 -4.27 17.47
C SER A 124 42.12 -4.18 17.02
N LYS A 125 42.36 -4.07 15.70
CA LYS A 125 43.71 -3.87 15.14
C LYS A 125 44.30 -2.53 15.57
N LEU A 126 43.54 -1.45 15.42
CA LEU A 126 43.93 -0.09 15.85
C LEU A 126 44.31 -0.06 17.34
N ASN A 127 43.49 -0.66 18.21
CA ASN A 127 43.79 -0.73 19.64
C ASN A 127 45.08 -1.50 19.95
N LYS A 128 45.45 -2.51 19.15
CA LYS A 128 46.73 -3.23 19.31
C LYS A 128 47.92 -2.41 18.83
N GLU A 129 47.78 -1.69 17.72
CA GLU A 129 48.82 -0.79 17.17
C GLU A 129 49.11 0.35 18.15
N LEU A 130 48.07 1.01 18.67
CA LEU A 130 48.18 2.06 19.69
C LEU A 130 48.92 1.59 20.96
N ARG A 131 48.61 0.38 21.46
CA ARG A 131 49.29 -0.17 22.65
C ARG A 131 50.76 -0.50 22.42
N LYS A 132 51.15 -0.79 21.18
CA LYS A 132 52.52 -1.13 20.80
C LYS A 132 53.34 0.08 20.34
N GLY A 133 52.72 1.26 20.23
CA GLY A 133 53.35 2.45 19.65
C GLY A 133 53.75 2.25 18.18
N ALA A 134 53.02 1.41 17.45
CA ALA A 134 53.25 1.14 16.02
C ALA A 134 52.43 2.10 15.15
N ASP A 135 52.88 2.36 13.92
CA ASP A 135 52.19 3.25 12.96
C ASP A 135 50.76 2.79 12.67
N GLU A 136 49.79 3.63 13.05
CA GLU A 136 48.35 3.40 12.91
C GLU A 136 47.73 4.04 11.65
N SER A 137 48.52 4.74 10.83
CA SER A 137 48.02 5.57 9.72
C SER A 137 47.27 4.78 8.65
N GLU A 138 47.67 3.53 8.40
CA GLU A 138 47.02 2.65 7.41
C GLU A 138 45.67 2.12 7.91
N THR A 139 45.59 1.71 9.18
CA THR A 139 44.35 1.19 9.78
C THR A 139 43.29 2.29 9.94
N LEU A 140 43.70 3.53 10.23
CA LEU A 140 42.81 4.70 10.27
C LEU A 140 42.20 5.05 8.91
N ARG A 141 42.90 4.80 7.79
CA ARG A 141 42.37 5.04 6.43
C ARG A 141 41.28 4.04 6.02
N GLN A 142 41.17 2.91 6.71
CA GLN A 142 40.22 1.85 6.41
C GLN A 142 38.94 1.91 7.27
N LEU A 143 38.90 2.79 8.27
CA LEU A 143 37.75 3.06 9.15
C LEU A 143 36.83 4.13 8.56
#